data_AF-A0A8C2DCP3-F1
#
_entry.id   AF-A0A8C2DCP3-F1
#
_cell.length_a   1.000
_cell.length_b   1.000
_cell.length_c   1.000
_cell.angle_alpha   90.00
_cell.angle_beta   90.00
_cell.angle_gamma   90.00
#
_symmetry.space_group_name_H-M   'P 1'
#
loop_
_entity.id
_entity.type
_entity.pdbx_description
1 polymer ?
#
loop_
_entity_poly.entity_id
_entity_poly.type
_entity_poly.pdbx_seq_one_letter_code
_entity_poly.pdbx_strand_id
1 'polypeptide(L)'
;MPFGNSHNQLKMKFTSEQEYPDLSKHNNYMAKVLTPALYEKLRSKQTPSGFTLDDVIQTGVDNPGHPFIKTVGCVAGDEETYEVFKELLDPVIQDRHGGYKPTDKHKTDLKHSNLKV
;
A
#
# COMPACT_ATOMS: atom_id res chain seq x y z
N MET A 1 20.35 -14.04 6.30
CA MET A 1 19.57 -14.76 7.33
C MET A 1 18.65 -15.76 6.62
N PRO A 2 18.44 -16.99 7.12
CA PRO A 2 17.83 -18.10 6.38
C PRO A 2 16.29 -18.15 6.47
N PHE A 3 15.63 -17.09 6.91
CA PHE A 3 14.16 -17.01 6.91
C PHE A 3 13.71 -16.62 5.51
N GLY A 4 13.58 -17.63 4.64
CA GLY A 4 13.29 -17.43 3.22
C GLY A 4 11.87 -16.90 3.01
N ASN A 5 11.75 -15.88 2.15
CA ASN A 5 10.48 -15.49 1.52
C ASN A 5 10.06 -16.53 0.47
N SER A 6 9.97 -17.79 0.91
CA SER A 6 9.70 -18.95 0.05
C SER A 6 8.31 -18.86 -0.58
N HIS A 7 7.37 -18.18 0.08
CA HIS A 7 6.02 -17.98 -0.43
C HIS A 7 6.02 -17.03 -1.63
N ASN A 8 6.75 -15.89 -1.59
CA ASN A 8 6.82 -15.01 -2.76
C ASN A 8 7.61 -15.67 -3.91
N GLN A 9 8.65 -16.46 -3.61
CA GLN A 9 9.37 -17.23 -4.63
C GLN A 9 8.46 -18.22 -5.39
N LEU A 10 7.44 -18.78 -4.73
CA LEU A 10 6.44 -19.63 -5.41
C LEU A 10 5.52 -18.80 -6.30
N LYS A 11 5.07 -17.63 -5.85
CA LYS A 11 4.22 -16.71 -6.63
C LYS A 11 4.91 -16.20 -7.89
N MET A 12 6.24 -16.04 -7.84
CA MET A 12 7.05 -15.65 -9.01
C MET A 12 7.12 -16.73 -10.11
N LYS A 13 6.59 -17.94 -9.87
CA LYS A 13 6.42 -18.97 -10.92
C LYS A 13 5.19 -18.72 -11.80
N PHE A 14 4.27 -17.86 -11.36
CA PHE A 14 3.07 -17.46 -12.09
C PHE A 14 3.25 -16.07 -12.69
N THR A 15 2.56 -15.79 -13.79
CA THR A 15 2.62 -14.46 -14.43
C THR A 15 2.00 -13.39 -13.54
N SER A 16 2.33 -12.12 -13.79
CA SER A 16 1.73 -10.98 -13.07
C SER A 16 0.21 -10.99 -13.15
N GLU A 17 -0.34 -11.36 -14.30
CA GLU A 17 -1.78 -11.37 -14.56
C GLU A 17 -2.49 -12.48 -13.79
N GLN A 18 -1.82 -13.63 -13.59
CA GLN A 18 -2.38 -14.75 -12.83
C GLN A 18 -2.51 -14.48 -11.33
N GLU A 19 -1.63 -13.62 -10.80
CA GLU A 19 -1.57 -13.28 -9.38
C GLU A 19 -2.18 -11.90 -9.09
N TYR A 20 -2.54 -11.14 -10.13
CA TYR A 20 -3.20 -9.85 -9.98
C TYR A 20 -4.58 -10.03 -9.32
N PRO A 21 -4.91 -9.28 -8.26
CA PRO A 21 -6.18 -9.43 -7.57
C PRO A 21 -7.37 -8.98 -8.43
N ASP A 22 -8.48 -9.72 -8.37
CA ASP A 22 -9.76 -9.23 -8.91
C ASP A 22 -10.32 -8.12 -8.00
N LEU A 23 -10.22 -6.87 -8.48
CA LEU A 23 -10.67 -5.67 -7.79
C LEU A 23 -11.93 -5.06 -8.43
N SER A 24 -12.64 -5.80 -9.27
CA SER A 24 -13.77 -5.30 -10.07
C SER A 24 -14.94 -4.74 -9.26
N LYS A 25 -15.08 -5.13 -7.98
CA LYS A 25 -16.15 -4.71 -7.07
C LYS A 25 -15.63 -3.88 -5.89
N HIS A 26 -14.40 -3.37 -5.99
CA HIS A 26 -13.71 -2.73 -4.88
C HIS A 26 -13.81 -1.20 -4.94
N ASN A 27 -13.96 -0.60 -3.77
CA ASN A 27 -14.05 0.83 -3.52
C ASN A 27 -13.23 1.19 -2.27
N ASN A 28 -11.92 1.04 -2.38
CA ASN A 28 -10.93 1.54 -1.44
C ASN A 28 -9.83 2.31 -2.20
N TYR A 29 -8.96 3.04 -1.50
CA TYR A 29 -7.94 3.87 -2.17
C TYR A 29 -6.89 3.02 -2.89
N MET A 30 -6.46 1.90 -2.31
CA MET A 30 -5.53 0.96 -2.94
C MET A 30 -6.06 0.46 -4.29
N ALA A 31 -7.32 0.02 -4.35
CA ALA A 31 -7.92 -0.49 -5.59
C ALA A 31 -8.10 0.58 -6.69
N LYS A 32 -8.15 1.87 -6.31
CA LYS A 32 -8.15 2.98 -7.28
C LYS A 32 -6.77 3.20 -7.92
N VAL A 33 -5.69 2.88 -7.20
CA VAL A 33 -4.31 3.16 -7.61
C VAL A 33 -3.63 1.94 -8.23
N LEU A 34 -3.89 0.75 -7.70
CA LEU A 34 -3.26 -0.47 -8.19
C LEU A 34 -3.69 -0.74 -9.64
N THR A 35 -2.69 -0.96 -10.50
CA THR A 35 -2.88 -1.34 -11.90
C THR A 35 -2.07 -2.59 -12.20
N PRO A 36 -2.40 -3.37 -13.25
CA PRO A 36 -1.61 -4.54 -13.62
C PRO A 36 -0.12 -4.21 -13.82
N ALA A 37 0.20 -3.09 -14.47
CA ALA A 37 1.58 -2.64 -14.69
C ALA A 37 2.29 -2.27 -13.37
N LEU A 38 1.59 -1.63 -12.44
CA LEU A 38 2.15 -1.29 -11.13
C LEU A 38 2.39 -2.55 -10.29
N TYR A 39 1.46 -3.51 -10.33
CA TYR A 39 1.59 -4.80 -9.66
C TYR A 39 2.78 -5.59 -10.20
N GLU A 40 2.90 -5.73 -11.52
CA GLU A 40 4.05 -6.38 -12.17
C GLU A 40 5.39 -5.76 -11.74
N LYS A 41 5.45 -4.43 -11.70
CA LYS A 41 6.67 -3.69 -11.31
C LYS A 41 7.07 -3.92 -9.85
N LEU A 42 6.09 -4.04 -8.94
CA LEU A 42 6.32 -4.05 -7.50
C LEU A 42 6.27 -5.45 -6.87
N ARG A 43 5.61 -6.45 -7.47
CA ARG A 43 5.36 -7.77 -6.85
C ARG A 43 6.60 -8.57 -6.47
N SER A 44 7.71 -8.34 -7.18
CA SER A 44 9.00 -8.99 -6.90
C SER A 44 9.79 -8.32 -5.78
N LYS A 45 9.36 -7.13 -5.31
CA LYS A 45 10.03 -6.39 -4.25
C LYS A 45 9.62 -6.91 -2.87
N GLN A 46 10.54 -6.73 -1.93
CA GLN A 46 10.31 -6.94 -0.51
C GLN A 46 11.13 -5.92 0.28
N THR A 47 10.70 -5.62 1.49
CA THR A 47 11.45 -4.82 2.45
C THR A 47 12.58 -5.65 3.08
N PRO A 48 13.50 -5.05 3.86
CA PRO A 48 14.53 -5.80 4.58
C PRO A 48 13.98 -6.86 5.55
N SER A 49 12.76 -6.67 6.07
CA SER A 49 12.07 -7.63 6.94
C SER A 49 11.40 -8.77 6.16
N GLY A 50 11.26 -8.63 4.83
CA GLY A 50 10.60 -9.59 3.95
C GLY A 50 9.14 -9.24 3.62
N PHE A 51 8.62 -8.09 4.05
CA PHE A 51 7.26 -7.63 3.73
C PHE A 51 7.12 -7.33 2.24
N THR A 52 6.08 -7.85 1.59
CA THR A 52 5.89 -7.82 0.13
C THR A 52 4.74 -6.90 -0.29
N LEU A 53 4.59 -6.68 -1.60
CA LEU A 53 3.44 -5.96 -2.14
C LEU A 53 2.11 -6.64 -1.77
N ASP A 54 2.07 -7.98 -1.79
CA ASP A 54 0.84 -8.71 -1.47
C ASP A 54 0.44 -8.49 0.00
N ASP A 55 1.43 -8.47 0.90
CA ASP A 55 1.19 -8.15 2.32
C ASP A 55 0.67 -6.71 2.50
N VAL A 56 1.18 -5.77 1.71
CA VAL A 56 0.71 -4.37 1.69
C VAL A 56 -0.76 -4.29 1.31
N ILE A 57 -1.21 -5.03 0.29
CA ILE A 57 -2.55 -4.86 -0.31
C ILE A 57 -3.61 -5.84 0.21
N GLN A 58 -3.23 -6.90 0.92
CA GLN A 58 -4.15 -7.99 1.29
C GLN A 58 -5.44 -7.51 1.96
N THR A 59 -5.34 -6.55 2.89
CA THR A 59 -6.52 -5.99 3.55
C THR A 59 -7.49 -5.32 2.56
N GLY A 60 -6.99 -4.64 1.53
CA GLY A 60 -7.84 -4.04 0.50
C GLY A 60 -8.41 -5.04 -0.47
N VAL A 61 -7.72 -6.16 -0.72
CA VAL A 61 -8.24 -7.27 -1.53
C VAL A 61 -9.40 -7.96 -0.80
N ASP A 62 -9.22 -8.27 0.50
CA ASP A 62 -10.21 -8.99 1.30
C ASP A 62 -11.42 -8.11 1.66
N ASN A 63 -11.23 -6.80 1.74
CA ASN A 63 -12.26 -5.84 2.14
C ASN A 63 -12.60 -4.92 0.95
N PRO A 64 -13.59 -5.30 0.10
CA PRO A 64 -13.90 -4.55 -1.11
C PRO A 64 -14.36 -3.12 -0.83
N GLY A 65 -14.85 -2.82 0.37
CA GLY A 65 -15.17 -1.48 0.79
C GLY A 65 -15.76 -1.51 2.19
N HIS A 66 -16.23 -0.36 2.66
CA HIS A 66 -16.98 -0.27 3.91
C HIS A 66 -18.26 0.54 3.69
N PRO A 67 -19.41 0.17 4.28
CA PRO A 67 -20.70 0.79 3.96
C PRO A 67 -20.78 2.31 4.18
N PHE A 68 -19.94 2.85 5.08
CA PHE A 68 -20.03 4.24 5.53
C PHE A 68 -18.81 5.10 5.19
N ILE A 69 -17.65 4.49 4.91
CA ILE A 69 -16.39 5.20 4.74
C ILE A 69 -15.57 4.60 3.60
N LYS A 70 -14.81 5.43 2.91
CA LYS A 70 -13.81 4.95 1.95
C LYS A 70 -12.55 4.52 2.70
N THR A 71 -12.28 3.22 2.72
CA THR A 71 -11.11 2.64 3.39
C THR A 71 -9.85 2.83 2.56
N VAL A 72 -8.68 2.79 3.20
CA VAL A 72 -7.38 2.91 2.54
C VAL A 72 -7.08 1.68 1.69
N GLY A 73 -7.22 0.47 2.26
CA GLY A 73 -7.04 -0.78 1.52
C GLY A 73 -5.57 -1.23 1.38
N CYS A 74 -4.64 -0.59 2.09
CA CYS A 74 -3.27 -1.08 2.21
C CYS A 74 -2.66 -0.69 3.57
N VAL A 75 -1.62 -1.40 3.98
CA VAL A 75 -0.91 -1.21 5.25
C VAL A 75 0.61 -1.26 5.06
N ALA A 76 1.34 -0.66 5.99
CA ALA A 76 2.79 -0.81 6.10
C ALA A 76 3.13 -1.88 7.14
N GLY A 77 4.07 -2.77 6.80
CA GLY A 77 4.58 -3.79 7.73
C GLY A 77 5.80 -3.33 8.52
N ASP A 78 6.54 -2.37 7.96
CA ASP A 78 7.75 -1.76 8.53
C ASP A 78 7.95 -0.34 7.96
N GLU A 79 9.02 0.34 8.40
CA GLU A 79 9.34 1.71 7.95
C GLU A 79 9.68 1.75 6.45
N GLU A 80 10.46 0.79 5.98
CA GLU A 80 10.92 0.72 4.59
C GLU A 80 9.79 0.44 3.59
N THR A 81 8.64 -0.08 4.05
CA THR A 81 7.44 -0.27 3.23
C THR A 81 7.06 1.01 2.47
N TYR A 82 7.14 2.17 3.13
CA TYR A 82 6.80 3.45 2.51
C TYR A 82 7.73 3.84 1.36
N GLU A 83 8.99 3.41 1.38
CA GLU A 83 9.93 3.71 0.29
C GLU A 83 9.96 2.62 -0.78
N VAL A 84 9.96 1.34 -0.38
CA VAL A 84 9.99 0.20 -1.32
C VAL A 84 8.75 0.18 -2.21
N PHE A 85 7.58 0.54 -1.65
CA PHE A 85 6.29 0.54 -2.35
C PHE A 85 5.72 1.95 -2.53
N LYS A 86 6.58 2.99 -2.53
CA LYS A 86 6.17 4.39 -2.69
C LYS A 86 5.31 4.65 -3.93
N GLU A 87 5.54 3.93 -5.03
CA GLU A 87 4.78 4.11 -6.27
C GLU A 87 3.29 3.75 -6.11
N LEU A 88 2.96 2.88 -5.15
CA LEU A 88 1.57 2.62 -4.73
C LEU A 88 1.14 3.56 -3.60
N LEU A 89 2.00 3.75 -2.59
CA LEU A 89 1.62 4.44 -1.35
C LEU A 89 1.52 5.96 -1.52
N ASP A 90 2.37 6.59 -2.34
CA ASP A 90 2.35 8.04 -2.57
C ASP A 90 1.02 8.50 -3.18
N PRO A 91 0.49 7.90 -4.27
CA PRO A 91 -0.83 8.27 -4.78
C PRO A 91 -1.96 7.99 -3.78
N VAL A 92 -1.88 6.90 -3.01
CA VAL A 92 -2.88 6.58 -1.97
C VAL A 92 -2.86 7.64 -0.87
N ILE A 93 -1.68 8.05 -0.40
CA ILE A 93 -1.50 9.10 0.62
C ILE A 93 -2.04 10.43 0.09
N GLN A 94 -1.69 10.79 -1.14
CA GLN A 94 -2.13 12.03 -1.78
C GLN A 94 -3.65 12.08 -1.87
N ASP A 95 -4.30 11.01 -2.34
CA ASP A 95 -5.77 10.94 -2.42
C ASP A 95 -6.42 10.98 -1.04
N ARG A 96 -5.87 10.25 -0.06
CA ARG A 96 -6.46 10.15 1.29
C ARG A 96 -6.30 11.43 2.10
N HIS A 97 -5.23 12.18 1.89
CA HIS A 97 -4.88 13.40 2.64
C HIS A 97 -5.14 14.68 1.84
N GLY A 98 -6.11 14.67 0.92
CA GLY A 98 -6.60 15.90 0.29
C GLY A 98 -5.59 16.58 -0.63
N GLY A 99 -4.76 15.80 -1.32
CA GLY A 99 -3.77 16.31 -2.28
C GLY A 99 -2.36 16.48 -1.72
N TYR A 100 -2.05 15.87 -0.56
CA TYR A 100 -0.71 15.90 0.03
C TYR A 100 0.33 15.26 -0.90
N LYS A 101 1.21 16.05 -1.48
CA LYS A 101 2.15 15.62 -2.53
C LYS A 101 3.39 14.95 -1.92
N PRO A 102 4.11 14.11 -2.67
CA PRO A 102 5.38 13.52 -2.23
C PRO A 102 6.45 14.56 -1.84
N THR A 103 6.34 15.79 -2.36
CA THR A 103 7.25 16.90 -2.08
C THR A 103 6.85 17.74 -0.86
N ASP A 104 5.64 17.53 -0.33
CA ASP A 104 5.15 18.28 0.81
C ASP A 104 5.84 17.79 2.09
N LYS A 105 5.97 18.69 3.08
CA LYS A 105 6.64 18.39 4.35
C LYS A 105 5.65 18.44 5.50
N HIS A 106 5.62 17.37 6.29
CA HIS A 106 4.80 17.29 7.48
C HIS A 106 5.32 18.29 8.52
N LYS A 107 4.41 19.05 9.13
CA LYS A 107 4.71 19.95 10.24
C LYS A 107 4.08 19.39 11.51
N THR A 108 4.89 19.22 12.54
CA THR A 108 4.44 18.76 13.85
C THR A 108 4.48 19.92 14.83
N ASP A 109 3.39 20.11 15.58
CA ASP A 109 3.33 21.05 16.71
C ASP A 109 2.68 20.35 17.91
N LEU A 110 3.49 20.00 18.90
CA LEU A 110 3.04 19.37 20.14
C LEU A 110 2.87 20.38 21.29
N LYS A 111 2.89 21.69 21.00
CA LYS A 111 2.65 22.72 22.02
C LYS A 111 1.15 22.89 22.24
N HIS A 112 0.62 22.25 23.28
CA HIS A 112 -0.81 22.31 23.62
C HIS A 112 -1.34 23.74 23.81
N SER A 113 -0.49 24.69 24.22
CA SER A 113 -0.85 26.11 24.37
C SER A 113 -1.26 26.80 23.06
N ASN A 114 -0.92 26.23 21.90
CA ASN A 114 -1.31 26.77 20.60
C ASN A 114 -2.74 26.41 20.20
N LEU A 115 -3.42 25.51 20.94
CA LEU A 115 -4.83 25.18 20.74
C LEU A 115 -5.71 26.37 21.15
N LYS A 116 -6.49 26.89 20.19
CA LYS A 116 -7.56 27.86 20.48
C LYS A 116 -8.83 27.08 20.81
N VAL A 117 -9.29 27.22 22.06
CA VAL A 117 -10.58 26.73 22.56
C VAL A 117 -11.64 27.82 22.46
#